data_AF-A0A1C2B0D1-F1
#
_entry.id   AF-A0A1C2B0D1-F1
#
_cell.length_a   1.000
_cell.length_b   1.000
_cell.length_c   1.000
_cell.angle_alpha   90.00
_cell.angle_beta   90.00
_cell.angle_gamma   90.00
#
_symmetry.space_group_name_H-M   'P 1'
#
loop_
_entity.id
_entity.type
_entity.pdbx_description
1 polymer ?
#
loop_
_entity_poly.entity_id
_entity_poly.type
_entity_poly.pdbx_seq_one_letter_code
_entity_poly.pdbx_strand_id
1 'polypeptide(L)'
;MIKKIFSILFIFFLLSSISIAKDKIDQTIDKTTDFLKSITKKSLNKSQTAEFLNNYAITLEDERNQGVVTYIFDEKNYKRYQAGKVISEDGWRFTNLGKLRVFSGDIKLTWKFKLDKQNVIVIKTKFQPLGKEYPFTYQLKDKFFEQIN
;
A
#
# COMPACT_ATOMS: atom_id res chain seq x y z
N MET A 1 11.46 -50.06 -9.50
CA MET A 1 10.12 -49.45 -9.32
C MET A 1 10.13 -48.20 -8.42
N ILE A 2 10.85 -48.19 -7.30
CA ILE A 2 10.86 -47.08 -6.31
C ILE A 2 11.25 -45.70 -6.90
N LYS A 3 12.24 -45.62 -7.81
CA LYS A 3 12.64 -44.35 -8.46
C LYS A 3 11.53 -43.70 -9.30
N LYS A 4 10.66 -44.49 -9.94
CA LYS A 4 9.52 -43.97 -10.74
C LYS A 4 8.43 -43.39 -9.84
N ILE A 5 8.17 -44.01 -8.70
CA ILE A 5 7.17 -43.55 -7.71
C ILE A 5 7.61 -42.22 -7.08
N PHE A 6 8.91 -42.08 -6.77
CA PHE A 6 9.46 -40.83 -6.22
C PHE A 6 9.35 -39.67 -7.21
N SER A 7 9.59 -39.93 -8.50
CA SER A 7 9.44 -38.92 -9.56
C SER A 7 7.98 -38.48 -9.75
N ILE A 8 7.02 -39.39 -9.62
CA ILE A 8 5.58 -39.08 -9.74
C ILE A 8 5.11 -38.26 -8.53
N LEU A 9 5.56 -38.62 -7.32
CA LEU A 9 5.25 -37.87 -6.10
C LEU A 9 5.79 -36.43 -6.16
N PHE A 10 7.00 -36.27 -6.69
CA PHE A 10 7.64 -34.96 -6.85
C PHE A 10 6.90 -34.07 -7.85
N ILE A 11 6.44 -34.64 -8.98
CA ILE A 11 5.62 -33.91 -9.97
C ILE A 11 4.27 -33.50 -9.36
N PHE A 12 3.64 -34.39 -8.58
CA PHE A 12 2.36 -34.09 -7.92
C PHE A 12 2.50 -32.98 -6.87
N PHE A 13 3.62 -32.96 -6.14
CA PHE A 13 3.94 -31.90 -5.19
C PHE A 13 4.14 -30.54 -5.89
N LEU A 14 4.87 -30.51 -7.00
CA LEU A 14 5.06 -29.29 -7.80
C LEU A 14 3.72 -28.76 -8.35
N LEU A 15 2.88 -29.63 -8.90
CA LEU A 15 1.55 -29.25 -9.40
C LEU A 15 0.65 -28.69 -8.29
N SER A 16 0.67 -29.29 -7.10
CA SER A 16 -0.11 -28.81 -5.96
C SER A 16 0.33 -27.41 -5.48
N SER A 17 1.64 -27.13 -5.50
CA SER A 17 2.17 -25.82 -5.11
C SER A 17 1.77 -24.69 -6.08
N ILE A 18 1.70 -25.00 -7.38
CA ILE A 18 1.25 -24.04 -8.41
C ILE A 18 -0.23 -23.71 -8.25
N SER A 19 -1.07 -24.71 -7.95
CA SER A 19 -2.51 -24.49 -7.72
C SER A 19 -2.73 -23.57 -6.51
N ILE A 20 -2.04 -23.81 -5.40
CA ILE A 20 -2.15 -23.00 -4.18
C ILE A 20 -1.68 -21.56 -4.42
N ALA A 21 -0.61 -21.37 -5.19
CA ALA A 21 -0.11 -20.05 -5.55
C ALA A 21 -1.13 -19.28 -6.42
N LYS A 22 -1.70 -19.97 -7.42
CA LYS A 22 -2.74 -19.40 -8.29
C LYS A 22 -3.98 -19.00 -7.50
N ASP A 23 -4.49 -19.86 -6.63
CA ASP A 23 -5.68 -19.57 -5.82
C ASP A 23 -5.47 -18.35 -4.89
N LYS A 24 -4.26 -18.19 -4.32
CA LYS A 24 -3.91 -17.00 -3.53
C LYS A 24 -3.84 -15.74 -4.37
N ILE A 25 -3.30 -15.83 -5.59
CA ILE A 25 -3.21 -14.70 -6.54
C ILE A 25 -4.62 -14.28 -6.96
N ASP A 26 -5.45 -15.24 -7.39
CA ASP A 26 -6.82 -14.99 -7.84
C ASP A 26 -7.65 -14.38 -6.69
N GLN A 27 -7.54 -14.92 -5.47
CA GLN A 27 -8.20 -14.36 -4.30
C GLN A 27 -7.73 -12.92 -3.97
N THR A 28 -6.45 -12.62 -4.17
CA THR A 28 -5.89 -11.27 -3.93
C THR A 28 -6.36 -10.28 -4.99
N ILE A 29 -6.45 -10.72 -6.25
CA ILE A 29 -6.98 -9.93 -7.37
C ILE A 29 -8.47 -9.65 -7.19
N ASP A 30 -9.26 -10.64 -6.79
CA ASP A 30 -10.70 -10.49 -6.54
C ASP A 30 -10.94 -9.50 -5.38
N LYS A 31 -10.24 -9.67 -4.25
CA LYS A 31 -10.32 -8.73 -3.12
C LYS A 31 -9.93 -7.31 -3.51
N THR A 32 -8.87 -7.16 -4.30
CA THR A 32 -8.42 -5.86 -4.83
C THR A 32 -9.49 -5.22 -5.71
N THR A 33 -10.08 -6.00 -6.61
CA THR A 33 -11.09 -5.53 -7.56
C THR A 33 -12.37 -5.12 -6.84
N ASP A 34 -12.82 -5.90 -5.86
CA ASP A 34 -14.01 -5.60 -5.07
C ASP A 34 -13.79 -4.41 -4.12
N PHE A 35 -12.60 -4.29 -3.54
CA PHE A 35 -12.19 -3.10 -2.79
C PHE A 35 -12.32 -1.85 -3.66
N LEU A 36 -11.72 -1.84 -4.86
CA LEU A 36 -11.77 -0.70 -5.77
C LEU A 36 -13.20 -0.38 -6.24
N LYS A 37 -14.03 -1.39 -6.50
CA LYS A 37 -15.46 -1.20 -6.83
C LYS A 37 -16.26 -0.61 -5.66
N SER A 38 -15.92 -0.96 -4.42
CA SER A 38 -16.62 -0.47 -3.21
C SER A 38 -16.35 1.01 -2.92
N ILE A 39 -15.33 1.59 -3.55
CA ILE A 39 -14.94 2.98 -3.34
C ILE A 39 -15.87 3.88 -4.16
N THR A 40 -16.81 4.50 -3.47
CA THR A 40 -17.61 5.60 -4.04
C THR A 40 -16.71 6.83 -4.29
N LYS A 41 -17.14 7.81 -5.11
CA LYS A 41 -16.45 9.10 -5.43
C LYS A 41 -16.08 9.99 -4.22
N LYS A 42 -16.14 9.46 -3.00
CA LYS A 42 -15.84 10.11 -1.74
C LYS A 42 -14.48 9.61 -1.23
N SER A 43 -13.92 10.36 -0.29
CA SER A 43 -12.71 9.96 0.39
C SER A 43 -12.86 8.62 1.11
N LEU A 44 -11.77 7.85 1.17
CA LEU A 44 -11.73 6.60 1.91
C LEU A 44 -12.09 6.80 3.38
N ASN A 45 -12.92 5.91 3.91
CA ASN A 45 -13.18 5.84 5.34
C ASN A 45 -12.00 5.17 6.08
N LYS A 46 -12.09 5.06 7.41
CA LYS A 46 -11.01 4.47 8.24
C LYS A 46 -10.63 3.05 7.81
N SER A 47 -11.63 2.18 7.63
CA SER A 47 -11.40 0.77 7.27
C SER A 47 -10.79 0.67 5.87
N GLN A 48 -11.35 1.41 4.92
CA GLN A 48 -10.84 1.44 3.55
C GLN A 48 -9.41 2.01 3.49
N THR A 49 -9.12 3.03 4.30
CA THR A 49 -7.77 3.58 4.38
C THR A 49 -6.81 2.55 4.97
N ALA A 50 -7.19 1.85 6.04
CA ALA A 50 -6.34 0.83 6.66
C ALA A 50 -6.00 -0.30 5.67
N GLU A 51 -7.01 -0.80 4.96
CA GLU A 51 -6.83 -1.82 3.91
C GLU A 51 -5.95 -1.30 2.76
N PHE A 52 -6.17 -0.06 2.33
CA PHE A 52 -5.36 0.57 1.29
C PHE A 52 -3.89 0.68 1.71
N LEU A 53 -3.61 1.18 2.92
CA LEU A 53 -2.25 1.28 3.45
C LEU A 53 -1.60 -0.11 3.63
N ASN A 54 -2.39 -1.14 3.93
CA ASN A 54 -1.86 -2.50 4.11
C ASN A 54 -1.42 -3.15 2.80
N ASN A 55 -2.09 -2.86 1.69
CA ASN A 55 -1.87 -3.59 0.44
C ASN A 55 -1.04 -2.81 -0.59
N TYR A 56 -1.04 -1.48 -0.53
CA TYR A 56 -0.48 -0.65 -1.60
C TYR A 56 0.75 0.15 -1.18
N ALA A 57 1.67 0.27 -2.13
CA ALA A 57 2.73 1.25 -2.18
C ALA A 57 2.17 2.55 -2.79
N ILE A 58 2.44 3.69 -2.16
CA ILE A 58 1.84 4.98 -2.51
C ILE A 58 2.94 5.94 -2.95
N THR A 59 2.89 6.41 -4.18
CA THR A 59 3.93 7.28 -4.75
C THR A 59 3.39 8.68 -5.01
N LEU A 60 4.06 9.69 -4.48
CA LEU A 60 3.72 11.10 -4.70
C LEU A 60 4.97 11.98 -4.70
N GLU A 61 4.83 13.21 -5.20
CA GLU A 61 5.83 14.26 -5.03
C GLU A 61 5.74 14.84 -3.61
N ASP A 62 6.81 14.68 -2.82
CA ASP A 62 6.85 15.05 -1.42
C ASP A 62 7.14 16.54 -1.23
N GLU A 63 6.36 17.20 -0.35
CA GLU A 63 6.58 18.61 0.02
C GLU A 63 7.95 18.89 0.62
N ARG A 64 8.68 17.88 1.10
CA ARG A 64 10.02 18.05 1.68
C ARG A 64 11.11 18.36 0.63
N ASN A 65 10.73 18.74 -0.60
CA ASN A 65 11.62 18.99 -1.74
C ASN A 65 12.53 17.80 -2.07
N GLN A 66 12.05 16.59 -1.82
CA GLN A 66 12.78 15.35 -2.11
C GLN A 66 12.33 14.70 -3.43
N GLY A 67 11.46 15.38 -4.19
CA GLY A 67 10.91 14.88 -5.43
C GLY A 67 9.92 13.74 -5.20
N VAL A 68 9.87 12.81 -6.15
CA VAL A 68 8.96 11.66 -6.11
C VAL A 68 9.46 10.60 -5.14
N VAL A 69 8.62 10.22 -4.19
CA VAL A 69 8.92 9.20 -3.17
C VAL A 69 7.79 8.19 -3.06
N THR A 70 8.13 6.96 -2.72
CA THR A 70 7.17 5.88 -2.49
C THR A 70 7.07 5.58 -0.99
N TYR A 71 5.87 5.68 -0.45
CA TYR A 71 5.52 5.34 0.92
C TYR A 71 5.04 3.88 1.00
N ILE A 72 5.65 3.12 1.90
CA ILE A 72 5.23 1.76 2.28
C ILE A 72 4.88 1.77 3.76
N PHE A 73 3.60 1.55 4.06
CA PHE A 73 3.12 1.47 5.44
C PHE A 73 3.23 0.03 5.96
N ASP A 74 3.57 -0.16 7.21
CA ASP A 74 3.47 -1.42 7.94
C ASP A 74 2.52 -1.25 9.14
N GLU A 75 2.49 -2.19 10.08
CA GLU A 75 1.57 -2.16 11.23
C GLU A 75 1.65 -0.89 12.08
N LYS A 76 2.83 -0.27 12.21
CA LYS A 76 3.07 0.85 13.14
C LYS A 76 3.83 2.02 12.52
N ASN A 77 4.65 1.72 11.52
CA ASN A 77 5.56 2.63 10.86
C ASN A 77 5.27 2.70 9.36
N TYR A 78 5.93 3.62 8.70
CA TYR A 78 6.03 3.67 7.26
C TYR A 78 7.46 3.99 6.87
N LYS A 79 7.89 3.44 5.73
CA LYS A 79 9.17 3.74 5.10
C LYS A 79 8.93 4.55 3.84
N ARG A 80 9.81 5.53 3.58
CA ARG A 80 9.87 6.22 2.29
C ARG A 80 11.03 5.70 1.48
N TYR A 81 10.77 5.45 0.21
CA TYR A 81 11.74 5.00 -0.76
C TYR A 81 11.95 6.05 -1.83
N GLN A 82 13.20 6.20 -2.25
CA GLN A 82 13.59 6.96 -3.42
C GLN A 82 14.66 6.17 -4.17
N ALA A 83 14.46 5.97 -5.47
CA ALA A 83 15.33 5.14 -6.30
C ALA A 83 15.63 3.76 -5.66
N GLY A 84 14.60 3.10 -5.13
CA GLY A 84 14.70 1.77 -4.50
C GLY A 84 15.32 1.75 -3.10
N LYS A 85 15.84 2.88 -2.58
CA LYS A 85 16.48 2.94 -1.26
C LYS A 85 15.58 3.60 -0.23
N VAL A 86 15.60 3.09 0.99
CA VAL A 86 14.93 3.73 2.13
C VAL A 86 15.64 5.04 2.46
N ILE A 87 14.90 6.15 2.46
CA ILE A 87 15.41 7.48 2.80
C ILE A 87 14.94 8.00 4.16
N SER A 88 13.87 7.43 4.71
CA SER A 88 13.43 7.70 6.08
C SER A 88 12.38 6.69 6.53
N GLU A 89 12.14 6.64 7.83
CA GLU A 89 11.09 5.86 8.49
C GLU A 89 10.46 6.70 9.60
N ASP A 90 9.16 6.58 9.80
CA ASP A 90 8.44 7.22 10.91
C ASP A 90 7.12 6.50 11.20
N GLY A 91 6.45 6.89 12.28
CA GLY A 91 5.18 6.31 12.71
C GLY A 91 3.97 6.78 11.89
N TRP A 92 2.88 6.04 12.03
CA TRP A 92 1.55 6.52 11.67
C TRP A 92 0.50 5.91 12.61
N ARG A 93 -0.70 6.52 12.66
CA ARG A 93 -1.84 5.97 13.39
C ARG A 93 -3.16 6.59 12.97
N PHE A 94 -4.27 5.92 13.29
CA PHE A 94 -5.57 6.58 13.31
C PHE A 94 -5.79 7.32 14.64
N THR A 95 -6.46 8.48 14.57
CA THR A 95 -7.04 9.11 15.77
C THR A 95 -8.29 8.34 16.22
N ASN A 96 -8.79 8.63 17.42
CA ASN A 96 -10.08 8.11 17.89
C ASN A 96 -11.23 8.45 16.93
N LEU A 97 -11.18 9.63 16.30
CA LEU A 97 -12.12 10.08 15.26
C LEU A 97 -11.88 9.47 13.86
N GLY A 98 -11.01 8.46 13.73
CA GLY A 98 -10.75 7.75 12.48
C GLY A 98 -9.93 8.50 11.43
N LYS A 99 -9.33 9.66 11.75
CA LYS A 99 -8.44 10.39 10.83
C LYS A 99 -7.05 9.77 10.83
N LEU A 100 -6.47 9.57 9.66
CA LEU A 100 -5.08 9.10 9.52
C LEU A 100 -4.10 10.20 9.91
N ARG A 101 -3.15 9.86 10.77
CA ARG A 101 -2.01 10.69 11.19
C ARG A 101 -0.73 10.04 10.71
N VAL A 102 0.07 10.82 10.00
CA VAL A 102 1.40 10.43 9.52
C VAL A 102 2.40 11.38 10.19
N PHE A 103 3.41 10.81 10.82
CA PHE A 103 4.46 11.57 11.51
C PHE A 103 5.62 11.85 10.55
N SER A 104 6.31 12.96 10.78
CA SER A 104 7.41 13.44 9.95
C SER A 104 8.40 14.18 10.86
N GLY A 105 9.21 13.44 11.59
CA GLY A 105 9.90 13.96 12.77
C GLY A 105 8.87 14.54 13.75
N ASP A 106 9.09 15.78 14.16
CA ASP A 106 8.19 16.47 15.10
C ASP A 106 6.87 16.97 14.47
N ILE A 107 6.73 16.84 13.14
CA ILE A 107 5.55 17.32 12.42
C ILE A 107 4.50 16.23 12.33
N LYS A 108 3.29 16.53 12.80
CA LYS A 108 2.11 15.66 12.64
C LYS A 108 1.24 16.11 11.47
N LEU A 109 1.08 15.24 10.49
CA LEU A 109 0.23 15.45 9.32
C LEU A 109 -1.09 14.68 9.45
N THR A 110 -2.15 15.22 8.85
CA THR A 110 -3.40 14.49 8.59
C THR A 110 -3.44 14.15 7.13
N TRP A 111 -3.60 12.88 6.80
CA TRP A 111 -3.74 12.44 5.42
C TRP A 111 -5.17 11.98 5.17
N LYS A 112 -5.68 12.27 3.98
CA LYS A 112 -7.01 11.84 3.55
C LYS A 112 -6.97 11.47 2.08
N PHE A 113 -7.15 10.19 1.79
CA PHE A 113 -7.13 9.64 0.43
C PHE A 113 -8.47 9.85 -0.27
N LYS A 114 -8.40 10.25 -1.53
CA LYS A 114 -9.50 10.28 -2.49
C LYS A 114 -9.06 9.48 -3.71
N LEU A 115 -9.79 8.41 -4.02
CA LEU A 115 -9.60 7.63 -5.24
C LEU A 115 -10.74 7.97 -6.20
N ASP A 116 -10.40 8.44 -7.39
CA ASP A 116 -11.32 8.82 -8.46
C ASP A 116 -10.55 8.75 -9.80
N LYS A 117 -11.02 9.43 -10.85
CA LYS A 117 -10.30 9.60 -12.12
C LYS A 117 -8.86 10.09 -11.93
N GLN A 118 -8.64 10.97 -10.95
CA GLN A 118 -7.32 11.40 -10.51
C GLN A 118 -7.24 11.22 -9.01
N ASN A 119 -6.29 10.38 -8.57
CA ASN A 119 -6.12 10.09 -7.16
C ASN A 119 -5.43 11.26 -6.47
N VAL A 120 -5.95 11.66 -5.31
CA VAL A 120 -5.43 12.79 -4.54
C VAL A 120 -5.34 12.44 -3.06
N ILE A 121 -4.21 12.78 -2.44
CA ILE A 121 -4.07 12.82 -0.99
C ILE A 121 -4.24 14.26 -0.55
N VAL A 122 -5.18 14.52 0.36
CA VAL A 122 -5.27 15.80 1.04
C VAL A 122 -4.41 15.74 2.30
N ILE A 123 -3.34 16.54 2.34
CA ILE A 123 -2.42 16.61 3.47
C ILE A 123 -2.64 17.91 4.23
N LYS A 124 -2.79 17.81 5.56
CA LYS A 124 -3.01 18.95 6.47
C LYS A 124 -2.05 18.90 7.66
N THR A 125 -1.33 19.98 7.91
CA THR A 125 -0.65 20.18 9.19
C THR A 125 -1.67 20.53 10.29
N LYS A 126 -1.25 20.49 11.57
CA LYS A 126 -2.14 20.82 12.71
C LYS A 126 -2.72 22.24 12.62
N PHE A 127 -1.92 23.20 12.12
CA PHE A 127 -2.24 24.63 12.16
C PHE A 127 -2.85 25.16 10.87
N GLN A 128 -2.93 24.35 9.82
CA GLN A 128 -3.55 24.74 8.55
C GLN A 128 -4.98 24.18 8.43
N PRO A 129 -6.01 25.05 8.34
CA PRO A 129 -7.39 24.61 8.20
C PRO A 129 -7.66 23.98 6.82
N LEU A 130 -7.02 24.52 5.78
CA LEU A 130 -7.08 24.03 4.42
C LEU A 130 -5.93 23.06 4.15
N GLY A 131 -6.27 21.91 3.56
CA GLY A 131 -5.28 20.92 3.16
C GLY A 131 -4.88 21.15 1.73
N LYS A 132 -3.63 20.85 1.44
CA LYS A 132 -3.12 20.84 0.08
C LYS A 132 -3.37 19.46 -0.54
N GLU A 133 -3.59 19.46 -1.84
CA GLU A 133 -3.91 18.28 -2.62
C GLU A 133 -2.67 17.79 -3.36
N TYR A 134 -2.33 16.51 -3.19
CA TYR A 134 -1.18 15.86 -3.83
C TYR A 134 -1.70 14.76 -4.74
N PRO A 135 -1.50 14.87 -6.06
CA PRO A 135 -1.67 13.75 -6.96
C PRO A 135 -0.79 12.58 -6.49
N PHE A 136 -1.31 11.36 -6.57
CA PHE A 136 -0.53 10.18 -6.25
C PHE A 136 -0.86 9.02 -7.17
N THR A 137 0.07 8.09 -7.28
CA THR A 137 -0.12 6.79 -7.90
C THR A 137 0.06 5.70 -6.86
N TYR A 138 -0.44 4.51 -7.15
CA TYR A 138 -0.30 3.37 -6.25
C TYR A 138 -0.14 2.08 -7.03
N GLN A 139 0.54 1.13 -6.42
CA GLN A 139 0.66 -0.25 -6.90
C GLN A 139 0.70 -1.21 -5.71
N LEU A 140 0.46 -2.49 -5.94
CA LEU A 140 0.61 -3.49 -4.87
C LEU A 140 2.05 -3.47 -4.32
N LYS A 141 2.19 -3.63 -3.00
CA LYS A 141 3.51 -3.65 -2.35
C LYS A 141 4.43 -4.70 -2.93
N ASP A 142 3.90 -5.90 -3.18
CA ASP A 142 4.68 -7.01 -3.75
C ASP A 142 5.28 -6.62 -5.10
N LYS A 143 4.47 -6.01 -5.98
CA LYS A 143 4.95 -5.49 -7.28
C LYS A 143 6.01 -4.40 -7.13
N PHE A 144 5.87 -3.53 -6.13
CA PHE A 144 6.90 -2.53 -5.85
C PHE A 144 8.21 -3.18 -5.39
N PHE A 145 8.15 -4.16 -4.49
CA PHE A 145 9.34 -4.86 -4.02
C PHE A 145 10.02 -5.67 -5.12
N GLU A 146 9.27 -6.29 -6.03
CA GLU A 146 9.83 -6.93 -7.23
C GLU A 146 10.60 -5.96 -8.13
N GLN A 147 10.22 -4.68 -8.18
CA GLN A 147 10.88 -3.68 -9.03
C GLN A 147 12.19 -3.13 -8.45
N ILE A 148 12.35 -3.19 -7.12
CA ILE A 148 13.49 -2.59 -6.42
C ILE A 148 14.49 -3.63 -5.90
N ASN A 149 14.15 -4.91 -6.00
CA ASN A 149 15.01 -6.04 -5.65
C ASN A 149 15.91 -6.47 -6.81
#